data_AF-A0A2V7K304-F1
#
_entry.id   AF-A0A2V7K304-F1
#
_cell.length_a   1.000
_cell.length_b   1.000
_cell.length_c   1.000
_cell.angle_alpha   90.00
_cell.angle_beta   90.00
_cell.angle_gamma   90.00
#
_symmetry.space_group_name_H-M   'P 1'
#
loop_
_entity.id
_entity.type
_entity.pdbx_description
1 polymer ?
#
loop_
_entity_poly.entity_id
_entity_poly.type
_entity_poly.pdbx_seq_one_letter_code
_entity_poly.pdbx_strand_id
1 'polypeptide(L)'
;MRSGFTLIELLVVLVLMGLAAALVAPALFPPRHDASALRALLGSARDAAARRGEVVYLRIDVGGRWRMEGGASVLEGTLAAGRMEPVFATPVTLVVSPLGSCAFDVQSSAAAAVVALEPLTCNLRAP
;
A
#
# COMPACT_ATOMS: atom_id res chain seq x y z
N MET A 1 -50.31 -0.47 27.98
CA MET A 1 -50.03 0.95 27.66
C MET A 1 -48.99 0.96 26.56
N ARG A 2 -49.33 1.40 25.33
CA ARG A 2 -48.36 1.55 24.24
C ARG A 2 -47.70 2.92 24.40
N SER A 3 -46.42 2.93 24.74
CA SER A 3 -45.62 4.16 24.68
C SER A 3 -45.44 4.50 23.20
N GLY A 4 -46.05 5.60 22.75
CA GLY A 4 -45.83 6.13 21.40
C GLY A 4 -44.53 6.91 21.41
N PHE A 5 -43.54 6.43 20.66
CA PHE A 5 -42.30 7.19 20.43
C PHE A 5 -42.66 8.51 19.75
N THR A 6 -42.13 9.62 20.29
CA THR A 6 -42.35 10.93 19.68
C THR A 6 -41.49 11.07 18.43
N LEU A 7 -41.92 11.88 17.45
CA LEU A 7 -41.14 12.14 16.23
C LEU A 7 -39.74 12.66 16.56
N ILE A 8 -39.64 13.51 17.59
CA ILE A 8 -38.38 14.08 18.04
C ILE A 8 -37.44 13.04 18.65
N GLU A 9 -37.98 12.07 19.39
CA GLU A 9 -37.21 10.97 19.98
C GLU A 9 -36.60 10.08 18.89
N LEU A 10 -37.38 9.73 17.86
CA LEU A 10 -36.85 8.98 16.71
C LEU A 10 -35.80 9.80 15.93
N LEU A 11 -36.02 11.10 15.75
CA LEU A 11 -35.05 11.98 15.08
C LEU A 11 -33.72 12.02 15.85
N VAL A 12 -33.77 12.18 17.17
CA VAL A 12 -32.56 12.20 18.01
C VAL A 12 -31.84 10.86 17.94
N VAL A 13 -32.54 9.73 18.01
CA VAL A 13 -31.94 8.40 17.89
C VAL A 13 -31.25 8.21 16.53
N LEU A 14 -31.89 8.64 15.44
CA LEU A 14 -31.31 8.55 14.10
C LEU A 14 -30.06 9.43 13.96
N VAL A 15 -30.06 10.64 14.53
CA VAL A 15 -28.88 11.51 14.54
C VAL A 15 -27.74 10.88 15.34
N LEU A 16 -28.02 10.34 16.53
CA LEU A 16 -27.01 9.68 17.36
C LEU A 16 -26.45 8.43 16.68
N MET A 17 -27.30 7.62 16.03
CA MET A 17 -26.86 6.46 15.24
C MET A 17 -26.02 6.90 14.04
N GLY A 18 -26.41 7.96 13.34
CA GLY A 18 -25.62 8.53 12.24
C GLY A 18 -24.25 9.02 12.69
N LEU A 19 -24.17 9.68 13.84
CA LEU A 19 -22.91 10.14 14.42
C LEU A 19 -22.01 8.96 14.80
N ALA A 20 -22.58 7.94 15.45
CA ALA A 20 -21.85 6.73 15.82
C ALA A 20 -21.34 5.99 14.57
N ALA A 21 -22.18 5.86 13.53
CA ALA A 21 -21.79 5.25 12.27
C ALA A 21 -20.67 6.03 11.56
N ALA A 22 -20.72 7.37 11.57
CA ALA A 22 -19.70 8.21 10.97
C ALA A 22 -18.32 8.05 11.66
N LEU A 23 -18.30 7.84 12.98
CA LEU A 23 -17.06 7.59 13.72
C LEU A 23 -16.45 6.22 13.42
N VAL A 24 -17.28 5.21 13.17
CA VAL A 24 -16.83 3.82 12.91
C VAL A 24 -16.53 3.57 11.42
N ALA A 25 -17.12 4.34 10.51
CA ALA A 25 -17.00 4.15 9.07
C ALA A 25 -15.54 4.05 8.56
N PRO A 26 -14.57 4.90 8.98
CA PRO A 26 -13.18 4.80 8.50
C PRO A 26 -12.49 3.49 8.87
N ALA A 27 -12.88 2.86 9.99
CA ALA A 27 -12.31 1.58 10.41
C ALA A 27 -12.86 0.40 9.57
N LEU A 28 -14.06 0.55 9.01
CA LEU A 28 -14.72 -0.50 8.22
C LEU A 28 -14.45 -0.39 6.72
N PHE A 29 -14.20 0.83 6.21
CA PHE A 29 -13.95 1.09 4.81
C PHE A 29 -12.50 1.56 4.61
N PRO A 30 -11.54 0.63 4.44
CA PRO A 30 -10.17 1.01 4.14
C PRO A 30 -10.13 1.78 2.81
N PRO A 31 -9.25 2.79 2.66
CA PRO A 31 -9.15 3.54 1.43
C PRO A 31 -8.84 2.60 0.26
N ARG A 32 -9.65 2.66 -0.81
CA ARG A 32 -9.36 1.98 -2.07
C ARG A 32 -8.22 2.74 -2.75
N HIS A 33 -7.02 2.20 -2.64
CA HIS A 33 -5.88 2.74 -3.36
C HIS A 33 -5.92 2.25 -4.80
N ASP A 34 -5.64 3.14 -5.75
CA ASP A 34 -5.43 2.72 -7.12
C ASP A 34 -4.12 1.93 -7.22
N ALA A 35 -4.27 0.61 -7.17
CA ALA A 35 -3.17 -0.32 -7.26
C ALA A 35 -2.50 -0.31 -8.65
N SER A 36 -3.05 0.37 -9.66
CA SER A 36 -2.48 0.43 -11.02
C SER A 36 -1.05 1.00 -11.02
N ALA A 37 -0.82 2.11 -10.30
CA ALA A 37 0.48 2.76 -10.18
C ALA A 37 1.49 1.86 -9.48
N LEU A 38 1.08 1.18 -8.41
CA LEU A 38 1.93 0.22 -7.70
C LEU A 38 2.27 -0.99 -8.59
N ARG A 39 1.32 -1.53 -9.35
CA ARG A 39 1.58 -2.63 -10.31
C ARG A 39 2.58 -2.22 -11.38
N ALA A 40 2.40 -1.03 -11.96
CA ALA A 40 3.33 -0.51 -12.97
C ALA A 40 4.74 -0.32 -12.39
N LEU A 41 4.84 0.20 -11.16
CA LEU A 41 6.10 0.36 -10.45
C LEU A 41 6.78 -1.00 -10.19
N LEU A 42 6.03 -2.01 -9.71
CA LEU A 42 6.54 -3.38 -9.53
C LEU A 42 7.04 -3.99 -10.84
N GLY A 43 6.29 -3.79 -11.94
CA GLY A 43 6.73 -4.20 -13.28
C GLY A 43 8.06 -3.56 -13.66
N SER A 44 8.19 -2.25 -13.48
CA SER A 44 9.43 -1.52 -13.78
C SER A 44 10.63 -1.97 -12.94
N ALA A 45 10.41 -2.31 -11.66
CA ALA A 45 11.46 -2.77 -10.77
C ALA A 45 11.98 -4.16 -11.14
N ARG A 46 11.08 -5.08 -11.55
CA ARG A 46 11.47 -6.40 -12.05
C ARG A 46 12.22 -6.31 -13.35
N ASP A 47 11.72 -5.50 -14.27
CA ASP A 47 12.38 -5.24 -15.55
C ASP A 47 13.79 -4.67 -15.35
N ALA A 48 13.95 -3.76 -14.37
CA ALA A 48 15.24 -3.23 -13.98
C ALA A 48 16.16 -4.32 -13.39
N ALA A 49 15.66 -5.16 -12.48
CA ALA A 49 16.42 -6.26 -11.88
C ALA A 49 16.85 -7.28 -12.94
N ALA A 50 15.93 -7.72 -13.80
CA ALA A 50 16.18 -8.69 -14.86
C ALA A 50 17.20 -8.16 -15.90
N ARG A 51 17.06 -6.91 -16.35
CA ARG A 51 18.00 -6.31 -17.31
C ARG A 51 19.41 -6.12 -16.72
N ARG A 52 19.51 -5.83 -15.42
CA ARG A 52 20.80 -5.57 -14.76
C ARG A 52 21.43 -6.84 -14.18
N GLY A 53 20.69 -7.94 -14.07
CA GLY A 53 21.20 -9.19 -13.51
C GLY A 53 21.52 -9.12 -12.02
N GLU A 54 20.95 -8.15 -11.30
CA GLU A 54 21.22 -7.92 -9.88
C GLU A 54 19.96 -7.59 -9.10
N VAL A 55 20.06 -7.66 -7.78
CA VAL A 55 18.97 -7.29 -6.87
C VAL A 55 18.74 -5.78 -6.91
N VAL A 56 17.47 -5.37 -7.03
CA VAL A 56 17.03 -3.98 -6.99
C VAL A 56 16.24 -3.75 -5.71
N TYR A 57 16.53 -2.65 -5.03
CA TYR A 57 15.81 -2.19 -3.85
C TYR A 57 14.87 -1.06 -4.22
N LEU A 58 13.58 -1.25 -4.03
CA LEU A 58 12.55 -0.24 -4.23
C LEU A 58 12.11 0.30 -2.87
N ARG A 59 12.44 1.55 -2.59
CA ARG A 59 12.06 2.26 -1.35
C ARG A 59 10.87 3.15 -1.63
N ILE A 60 9.82 3.06 -0.80
CA ILE A 60 8.61 3.87 -0.92
C ILE A 60 8.38 4.57 0.42
N ASP A 61 8.33 5.90 0.37
CA ASP A 61 8.09 6.78 1.52
C ASP A 61 6.60 6.99 1.78
N VAL A 62 6.25 7.44 2.99
CA VAL A 62 4.86 7.73 3.39
C VAL A 62 4.16 8.74 2.48
N GLY A 63 4.93 9.68 1.89
CA GLY A 63 4.41 10.67 0.96
C GLY A 63 4.27 10.18 -0.49
N GLY A 64 4.41 8.86 -0.73
CA GLY A 64 4.33 8.25 -2.06
C GLY A 64 5.54 8.49 -2.95
N ARG A 65 6.62 9.07 -2.43
CA ARG A 65 7.90 9.17 -3.16
C ARG A 65 8.55 7.81 -3.18
N TRP A 66 9.02 7.38 -4.34
CA TRP A 66 9.71 6.11 -4.49
C TRP A 66 11.07 6.29 -5.14
N ARG A 67 12.01 5.40 -4.81
CA ARG A 67 13.36 5.33 -5.37
C ARG A 67 13.73 3.86 -5.61
N MET A 68 14.29 3.58 -6.77
CA MET A 68 14.91 2.30 -7.10
C MET A 68 16.43 2.43 -7.00
N GLU A 69 17.07 1.48 -6.34
CA GLU A 69 18.50 1.44 -6.06
C GLU A 69 19.06 0.08 -6.48
N GLY A 70 20.24 0.09 -7.13
CA GLY A 70 20.95 -1.14 -7.50
C GLY A 70 21.71 -1.73 -6.31
N GLY A 71 21.91 -3.04 -6.32
CA GLY A 71 22.66 -3.76 -5.30
C GLY A 71 24.17 -3.85 -5.56
N ALA A 72 24.64 -3.63 -6.79
CA ALA A 72 26.06 -3.87 -7.12
C ALA A 72 27.03 -2.75 -6.70
N SER A 73 26.56 -1.53 -6.43
CA SER A 73 27.46 -0.43 -6.09
C SER A 73 26.75 0.75 -5.40
N VAL A 74 27.27 1.18 -4.25
CA VAL A 74 26.89 2.43 -3.56
C VAL A 74 27.13 3.66 -4.47
N LEU A 75 28.01 3.55 -5.46
CA LEU A 75 28.31 4.59 -6.44
C LEU A 75 27.32 4.64 -7.63
N GLU A 76 26.57 3.58 -7.91
CA GLU A 76 25.64 3.54 -9.05
C GLU A 76 24.31 4.26 -8.79
N GLY A 77 24.10 4.73 -7.57
CA GLY A 77 23.07 5.72 -7.27
C GLY A 77 21.64 5.23 -7.54
N THR A 78 20.71 6.17 -7.39
CA THR A 78 19.29 5.93 -7.65
C THR A 78 19.08 5.63 -9.14
N LEU A 79 18.67 4.41 -9.47
CA LEU A 79 18.37 3.95 -10.83
C LEU A 79 17.20 4.73 -11.43
N ALA A 80 16.18 4.99 -10.62
CA ALA A 80 15.02 5.77 -10.98
C ALA A 80 14.31 6.25 -9.71
N ALA A 81 13.62 7.38 -9.81
CA ALA A 81 12.79 7.90 -8.73
C ALA A 81 11.54 8.55 -9.30
N GLY A 82 10.52 8.64 -8.47
CA GLY A 82 9.28 9.29 -8.85
C GLY A 82 8.33 9.43 -7.68
N ARG A 83 7.06 9.62 -8.03
CA ARG A 83 5.97 9.74 -7.07
C ARG A 83 4.78 8.92 -7.53
N MET A 84 4.04 8.40 -6.57
CA MET A 84 2.75 7.75 -6.73
C MET A 84 1.82 8.22 -5.61
N GLU A 85 0.53 7.90 -5.72
CA GLU A 85 -0.41 8.09 -4.63
C GLU A 85 0.12 7.38 -3.36
N PRO A 86 0.06 8.00 -2.17
CA PRO A 86 0.55 7.38 -0.95
C PRO A 86 -0.27 6.13 -0.62
N VAL A 87 0.41 4.98 -0.47
CA VAL A 87 -0.21 3.68 -0.15
C VAL A 87 0.14 3.20 1.26
N PHE A 88 1.32 3.55 1.75
CA PHE A 88 1.84 3.04 3.01
C PHE A 88 1.86 4.15 4.07
N ALA A 89 1.45 3.80 5.29
CA ALA A 89 1.50 4.71 6.44
C ALA A 89 2.91 4.84 7.04
N THR A 90 3.82 3.93 6.69
CA THR A 90 5.24 3.95 7.08
C THR A 90 6.11 3.67 5.85
N PRO A 91 7.39 4.08 5.85
CA PRO A 91 8.29 3.77 4.76
C PRO A 91 8.47 2.25 4.61
N VAL A 92 8.44 1.77 3.36
CA VAL A 92 8.63 0.36 3.04
C VAL A 92 9.75 0.16 2.02
N THR A 93 10.46 -0.95 2.14
CA THR A 93 11.48 -1.38 1.17
C THR A 93 11.09 -2.73 0.60
N LEU A 94 11.05 -2.81 -0.73
CA LEU A 94 10.83 -4.02 -1.49
C LEU A 94 12.15 -4.46 -2.13
N VAL A 95 12.52 -5.72 -1.94
CA VAL A 95 13.67 -6.37 -2.55
C VAL A 95 13.19 -7.15 -3.77
N VAL A 96 13.73 -6.83 -4.94
CA VAL A 96 13.36 -7.47 -6.21
C VAL A 96 14.58 -8.20 -6.77
N SER A 97 14.42 -9.51 -6.95
CA SER A 97 15.46 -10.39 -7.49
C SER A 97 15.45 -10.38 -9.02
N PRO A 98 16.62 -10.51 -9.68
CA PRO A 98 16.69 -10.69 -11.13
C PRO A 98 16.03 -11.99 -11.60
N LEU A 99 15.80 -12.94 -10.69
CA LEU A 99 15.11 -14.22 -10.96
C LEU A 99 13.58 -14.10 -10.98
N GLY A 100 13.04 -12.89 -10.78
CA GLY A 100 11.60 -12.60 -10.85
C GLY A 100 10.86 -12.66 -9.51
N SER A 101 11.52 -13.10 -8.43
CA SER A 101 10.96 -13.04 -7.08
C SER A 101 11.05 -11.65 -6.48
N CYS A 102 10.11 -11.31 -5.61
CA CYS A 102 10.25 -10.12 -4.77
C CYS A 102 9.58 -10.30 -3.41
N ALA A 103 10.08 -9.57 -2.43
CA ALA A 103 9.54 -9.57 -1.08
C ALA A 103 9.83 -8.23 -0.41
N PHE A 104 8.97 -7.83 0.51
CA PHE A 104 9.31 -6.73 1.41
C PHE A 104 10.44 -7.16 2.34
N ASP A 105 11.34 -6.25 2.68
CA ASP A 105 12.36 -6.53 3.68
C ASP A 105 11.72 -6.83 5.04
N VAL A 106 12.49 -7.45 5.94
CA VAL A 106 11.97 -7.90 7.24
C VAL A 106 11.38 -6.74 8.04
N GLN A 107 12.00 -5.56 7.94
CA GLN A 107 11.58 -4.34 8.65
C GLN A 107 10.24 -3.80 8.14
N SER A 108 9.94 -3.98 6.85
CA SER A 108 8.72 -3.47 6.21
C SER A 108 7.55 -4.46 6.23
N SER A 109 7.77 -5.71 6.66
CA SER A 109 6.78 -6.79 6.58
C SER A 109 5.41 -6.44 7.22
N ALA A 110 5.41 -5.84 8.42
CA ALA A 110 4.18 -5.43 9.10
C ALA A 110 3.48 -4.25 8.41
N ALA A 111 4.25 -3.29 7.93
CA ALA A 111 3.76 -2.11 7.22
C ALA A 111 3.15 -2.45 5.87
N ALA A 112 3.72 -3.45 5.20
CA ALA A 112 3.31 -3.88 3.87
C ALA A 112 2.11 -4.84 3.88
N ALA A 113 1.58 -5.23 5.05
CA ALA A 113 0.44 -6.13 5.18
C ALA A 113 -0.85 -5.61 4.52
N VAL A 114 -0.92 -4.30 4.23
CA VAL A 114 -2.00 -3.66 3.44
C VAL A 114 -2.00 -4.07 1.97
N VAL A 115 -0.92 -4.70 1.50
CA VAL A 115 -0.74 -5.15 0.12
C VAL A 115 -0.41 -6.65 0.09
N ALA A 116 -1.25 -7.43 -0.58
CA ALA A 116 -0.97 -8.84 -0.84
C ALA A 116 -0.07 -8.99 -2.07
N LEU A 117 1.17 -9.42 -1.87
CA LEU A 117 2.17 -9.63 -2.92
C LEU A 117 2.44 -11.12 -3.10
N GLU A 118 2.40 -11.62 -4.34
CA GLU A 118 2.81 -12.99 -4.66
C GLU A 118 4.34 -13.04 -4.81
N PRO A 119 5.10 -13.71 -3.92
CA PRO A 119 6.56 -13.57 -3.87
C PRO A 119 7.29 -14.15 -5.09
N LEU A 120 6.74 -15.18 -5.73
CA LEU A 120 7.37 -15.85 -6.87
C LEU A 120 7.10 -15.15 -8.19
N THR A 121 5.92 -14.54 -8.30
CA THR A 121 5.48 -13.87 -9.53
C THR A 121 5.41 -12.37 -9.37
N CYS A 122 5.89 -11.81 -8.25
CA CYS A 122 5.95 -10.40 -7.85
C CYS A 122 4.75 -9.53 -8.31
N ASN A 123 3.56 -10.13 -8.28
CA ASN A 123 2.30 -9.53 -8.68
C ASN A 123 1.49 -9.15 -7.45
N LEU A 124 0.73 -8.05 -7.56
CA LEU A 124 -0.30 -7.75 -6.56
C LEU A 124 -1.43 -8.75 -6.71
N ARG A 125 -1.71 -9.50 -5.64
CA ARG A 125 -2.92 -10.29 -5.54
C ARG A 125 -4.09 -9.31 -5.38
N ALA A 126 -5.16 -9.50 -6.14
CA ALA A 126 -6.37 -8.71 -5.94
C ALA A 126 -6.86 -8.94 -4.48
N PRO A 127 -7.37 -7.89 -3.81
CA PRO A 127 -7.99 -8.06 -2.50
C PRO A 127 -9.22 -8.96 -2.59
#